data_AF-A0A351WHE1-F1
#
_entry.id   AF-A0A351WHE1-F1
#
_cell.length_a   1.000
_cell.length_b   1.000
_cell.length_c   1.000
_cell.angle_alpha   90.00
_cell.angle_beta   90.00
_cell.angle_gamma   90.00
#
_symmetry.space_group_name_H-M   'P 1'
#
loop_
_entity.id
_entity.type
_entity.pdbx_description
1 polymer ?
#
loop_
_entity_poly.entity_id
_entity_poly.type
_entity_poly.pdbx_seq_one_letter_code
_entity_poly.pdbx_strand_id
1 'polypeptide(L)' 'MTISLRKVRAEAQIKHIEKQLEAIHEQEAQDSLNPIERTDETFVIVTNADEKKKLQDELEKCRKIVAEESK' A
#
# COMPACT_ATOMS: atom_id res chain seq x y z
N MET A 1 -3.61 -22.71 20.61
CA MET A 1 -3.00 -21.96 19.49
C MET A 1 -2.39 -20.69 20.05
N THR A 2 -1.06 -20.65 20.20
CA THR A 2 -0.34 -19.41 20.50
C THR A 2 -0.25 -18.61 19.22
N ILE A 3 -0.93 -17.47 19.17
CA ILE A 3 -0.80 -16.55 18.04
C ILE A 3 0.55 -15.84 18.18
N SER A 4 1.43 -15.99 17.20
CA SER A 4 2.71 -15.30 17.17
C SER A 4 2.50 -13.79 17.05
N LEU A 5 3.13 -13.02 17.95
CA LEU A 5 3.11 -11.55 17.90
C LEU A 5 3.59 -11.00 16.54
N ARG A 6 4.48 -11.75 15.88
CA ARG A 6 5.04 -11.41 14.57
C ARG A 6 3.97 -11.50 13.47
N LYS A 7 3.19 -12.59 13.40
CA LYS A 7 1.99 -12.72 12.56
C LYS A 7 0.98 -11.60 12.79
N VAL A 8 0.64 -11.28 14.04
CA VAL A 8 -0.34 -10.21 14.35
C VAL A 8 0.13 -8.85 13.83
N ARG A 9 1.41 -8.53 14.02
CA ARG A 9 2.00 -7.30 13.49
C ARG A 9 1.98 -7.30 11.96
N ALA A 10 2.35 -8.40 11.32
CA ALA A 10 2.32 -8.51 9.87
C ALA A 10 0.89 -8.38 9.30
N GLU A 11 -0.12 -8.98 9.93
CA GLU A 11 -1.53 -8.83 9.55
C GLU A 11 -2.04 -7.40 9.72
N ALA A 12 -1.66 -6.72 10.81
CA ALA A 12 -2.00 -5.31 11.01
C ALA A 12 -1.31 -4.41 9.97
N GLN A 13 -0.07 -4.72 9.62
CA GLN A 13 0.71 -3.97 8.63
C GLN A 13 0.18 -4.18 7.21
N ILE A 14 -0.28 -5.38 6.85
CA ILE A 14 -1.00 -5.64 5.60
C ILE A 14 -2.23 -4.74 5.50
N LYS A 15 -3.09 -4.71 6.53
CA LYS A 15 -4.29 -3.85 6.54
C LYS A 15 -3.96 -2.37 6.41
N HIS A 16 -2.87 -1.93 7.04
CA HIS A 16 -2.42 -0.55 6.93
C HIS A 16 -1.97 -0.20 5.51
N ILE A 17 -1.15 -1.06 4.91
CA ILE A 17 -0.64 -0.87 3.54
C ILE A 17 -1.78 -0.92 2.52
N GLU A 18 -2.73 -1.84 2.65
CA GLU A 18 -3.90 -1.92 1.77
C GLU A 18 -4.71 -0.61 1.80
N LYS A 19 -4.89 -0.01 2.98
CA LYS A 19 -5.56 1.29 3.13
C LYS A 19 -4.79 2.44 2.48
N GLN A 20 -3.45 2.43 2.56
CA GLN A 20 -2.63 3.44 1.90
C GLN A 20 -2.72 3.32 0.37
N LEU A 21 -2.68 2.09 -0.16
CA LEU A 21 -2.85 1.85 -1.60
C LEU A 21 -4.23 2.29 -2.10
N GLU A 22 -5.28 2.05 -1.31
CA GLU A 22 -6.64 2.53 -1.62
C GLU A 22 -6.71 4.05 -1.65
N ALA A 23 -6.12 4.74 -0.66
CA ALA A 23 -6.08 6.20 -0.63
C ALA A 23 -5.34 6.79 -1.85
N ILE A 24 -4.22 6.18 -2.27
CA ILE A 24 -3.51 6.62 -3.48
C ILE A 24 -4.38 6.40 -4.73
N HIS A 25 -5.10 5.28 -4.85
CA HIS A 25 -6.01 5.04 -5.96
C HIS A 25 -7.19 6.03 -5.98
N GLU A 26 -7.77 6.35 -4.82
CA GLU A 26 -8.83 7.37 -4.73
C GLU A 26 -8.32 8.75 -5.15
N GLN A 27 -7.10 9.13 -4.72
CA GLN A 27 -6.49 10.39 -5.12
C GLN A 27 -6.25 10.44 -6.63
N GLU A 28 -5.66 9.41 -7.23
CA GLU A 28 -5.46 9.34 -8.69
C GLU A 28 -6.78 9.39 -9.46
N ALA A 29 -7.85 8.77 -8.94
CA ALA A 29 -9.17 8.81 -9.56
C ALA A 29 -9.79 10.21 -9.47
N GLN A 30 -9.61 10.92 -8.34
CA GLN A 30 -10.06 12.31 -8.18
C GLN A 30 -9.26 13.28 -9.07
N ASP A 31 -7.94 13.10 -9.16
CA ASP A 31 -7.06 13.90 -10.01
C ASP A 31 -7.45 13.71 -11.49
N SER A 32 -7.73 12.46 -11.90
CA SER A 32 -8.23 12.16 -13.25
C SER A 32 -9.58 12.80 -13.58
N LEU A 33 -10.39 13.16 -12.58
CA LEU A 33 -11.70 13.80 -12.76
C LEU A 33 -11.59 15.34 -12.79
N ASN A 34 -10.54 15.93 -12.20
CA ASN A 34 -10.34 17.37 -12.10
C ASN A 34 -8.97 17.79 -12.66
N PRO A 35 -8.82 17.91 -14.00
CA PRO A 35 -7.53 18.17 -14.66
C PRO A 35 -7.05 19.64 -14.54
N ILE A 36 -7.43 20.37 -13.48
CA ILE A 36 -7.36 21.84 -13.42
C ILE A 36 -5.93 22.38 -13.22
N GLU A 37 -4.95 21.59 -12.77
CA GLU A 37 -3.57 22.05 -12.58
C GLU A 37 -2.54 21.04 -13.13
N ARG A 38 -2.37 21.05 -14.47
CA ARG A 38 -1.58 20.09 -15.26
C ARG A 38 -0.06 20.08 -15.06
N THR A 39 0.52 20.96 -14.26
CA THR A 39 1.98 21.00 -14.03
C THR A 39 2.46 20.07 -12.92
N ASP A 40 1.60 19.75 -11.95
CA ASP A 40 1.96 18.93 -10.79
C ASP A 40 1.53 17.46 -10.94
N GLU A 41 0.59 17.15 -11.84
CA GLU A 41 0.08 15.78 -12.08
C GLU A 41 1.19 14.78 -12.45
N THR A 42 2.17 15.18 -13.27
CA THR A 42 3.27 14.28 -13.65
C THR A 42 4.17 13.94 -12.45
N PHE A 43 4.39 14.90 -11.55
CA PHE A 43 5.20 14.68 -10.34
C PHE A 43 4.46 13.84 -9.30
N VAL A 44 3.15 14.08 -9.12
CA VAL A 44 2.28 13.31 -8.23
C VAL A 44 2.16 11.86 -8.70
N ILE A 45 1.94 11.61 -10.00
CA ILE A 45 1.83 10.25 -10.55
C ILE A 45 3.13 9.47 -10.38
N VAL A 46 4.29 10.08 -10.64
CA VAL A 46 5.60 9.41 -10.48
C VAL A 46 5.88 9.12 -9.01
N THR A 47 5.60 10.08 -8.11
CA THR A 47 5.79 9.89 -6.66
C THR A 47 4.89 8.79 -6.11
N ASN A 48 3.62 8.77 -6.53
CA ASN A 48 2.65 7.73 -6.16
C ASN A 48 3.04 6.35 -6.70
N ALA A 49 3.63 6.27 -7.90
CA ALA A 49 4.09 5.00 -8.46
C ALA A 49 5.27 4.40 -7.67
N ASP A 50 6.25 5.21 -7.28
CA ASP A 50 7.36 4.78 -6.42
C ASP A 50 6.88 4.37 -5.01
N GLU A 51 5.93 5.12 -4.44
CA GLU A 51 5.33 4.80 -3.14
C GLU A 51 4.51 3.51 -3.20
N LYS A 52 3.66 3.34 -4.22
CA LYS A 52 2.93 2.08 -4.46
C LYS A 52 3.86 0.89 -4.57
N LYS A 53 4.99 1.03 -5.29
CA LYS A 53 5.96 -0.06 -5.42
C LYS A 53 6.57 -0.44 -4.07
N LYS A 54 6.96 0.53 -3.25
CA LYS A 54 7.47 0.28 -1.88
C LYS A 54 6.42 -0.42 -1.01
N LEU A 55 5.18 0.06 -1.06
CA LEU A 55 4.04 -0.53 -0.33
C LEU A 55 3.79 -1.97 -0.77
N GLN A 56 3.84 -2.25 -2.08
CA GLN A 56 3.69 -3.60 -2.62
C GLN A 56 4.82 -4.54 -2.15
N ASP A 57 6.07 -4.09 -2.18
CA ASP A 57 7.22 -4.87 -1.68
C ASP A 57 7.08 -5.18 -0.18
N GLU A 58 6.63 -4.21 0.62
CA GLU A 58 6.41 -4.37 2.05
C GLU A 58 5.24 -5.33 2.35
N LEU A 59 4.16 -5.22 1.56
CA LEU A 59 3.00 -6.10 1.65
C LEU A 59 3.36 -7.55 1.28
N GLU A 60 4.21 -7.78 0.28
CA GLU A 60 4.73 -9.12 -0.03
C GLU A 60 5.53 -9.71 1.15
N LYS A 61 6.39 -8.91 1.78
CA LYS A 61 7.15 -9.33 2.97
C LYS A 61 6.22 -9.71 4.11
N CYS A 62 5.23 -8.90 4.42
CA CYS A 62 4.26 -9.21 5.47
C CYS A 62 3.43 -10.46 5.14
N ARG A 63 3.00 -10.64 3.88
CA ARG A 63 2.28 -11.85 3.44
C ARG A 63 3.14 -13.11 3.57
N LYS A 64 4.44 -13.04 3.25
CA LYS A 64 5.38 -14.15 3.47
C LYS A 64 5.45 -14.53 4.96
N ILE A 65 5.60 -13.55 5.86
CA ILE A 65 5.62 -13.79 7.32
C ILE A 65 4.34 -14.49 7.78
N VAL A 66 3.17 -14.02 7.34
CA VAL A 66 1.88 -14.62 7.69
C VAL A 66 1.76 -16.05 7.14
N ALA A 67 2.22 -16.30 5.91
CA ALA A 67 2.19 -17.61 5.28
C ALA A 67 3.14 -18.62 5.97
N GLU A 68 4.33 -18.17 6.36
CA GLU A 68 5.32 -18.98 7.10
C GLU A 68 4.80 -19.37 8.49
N GLU A 69 4.14 -18.46 9.20
CA GLU A 69 3.59 -18.71 10.54
C GLU A 69 2.17 -19.32 10.52
N SER A 70 1.64 -19.64 9.34
CA SER A 70 0.36 -20.35 9.17
C SER A 70 0.53 -21.81 8.75
N LYS A 71 1.77 -22.26 8.53
CA LYS A 71 2.14 -23.67 8.35
C LYS A 71 2.40 -24.33 9.71
#